data_AF-A0A1Y0E9L9-F1
#
_entry.id   AF-A0A1Y0E9L9-F1
#
_cell.length_a   1.000
_cell.length_b   1.000
_cell.length_c   1.000
_cell.angle_alpha   90.00
_cell.angle_beta   90.00
_cell.angle_gamma   90.00
#
_symmetry.space_group_name_H-M   'P 1'
#
loop_
_entity.id
_entity.type
_entity.pdbx_description
1 polymer ?
#
loop_
_entity_poly.entity_id
_entity_poly.type
_entity_poly.pdbx_seq_one_letter_code
_entity_poly.pdbx_strand_id
1 'polypeptide(L)'
;MNNHSTGVIKLNAVLDQMIRDWMCIINLDAEFCFTYSDDDPNPYTSMITGFQADVFQSHDFGNCIVWDEGSLTVINLPDHGGRAGIISTSIRIEFPEPLKTIFEKHASKEIFDHSCDYVEFDCKIDLPDVEHYSLMMYLHGAVRGIRLGAFSETVFRTNAAALATELQIYAPWFHYGASIADQFEDKNRHALLIKHLRAICEYLDHGGELNFTKLTSLCDVAGSLQPAVSVIQKKMPELVV
;
A
#
# COMPACT_ATOMS: atom_id res chain seq x y z
N MET A 1 24.93 -6.96 -18.12
CA MET A 1 23.93 -6.66 -17.07
C MET A 1 22.63 -7.34 -17.46
N ASN A 2 22.00 -8.07 -16.54
CA ASN A 2 20.83 -8.89 -16.84
C ASN A 2 19.57 -7.99 -16.87
N ASN A 3 18.95 -7.79 -18.03
CA ASN A 3 17.84 -6.83 -18.20
C ASN A 3 16.65 -7.09 -17.26
N HIS A 4 16.43 -8.34 -16.87
CA HIS A 4 15.40 -8.73 -15.90
C HIS A 4 15.63 -8.14 -14.51
N SER A 5 16.89 -8.09 -14.03
CA SER A 5 17.18 -7.53 -12.71
C SER A 5 16.94 -6.02 -12.70
N THR A 6 17.21 -5.32 -13.81
CA THR A 6 16.90 -3.90 -13.97
C THR A 6 15.39 -3.65 -14.01
N GLY A 7 14.61 -4.53 -14.63
CA GLY A 7 13.15 -4.45 -14.66
C GLY A 7 12.53 -4.55 -13.27
N VAL A 8 12.94 -5.56 -12.48
CA VAL A 8 12.45 -5.75 -11.10
C VAL A 8 12.83 -4.58 -10.19
N ILE A 9 14.05 -4.03 -10.32
CA ILE A 9 14.46 -2.84 -9.55
C ILE A 9 13.55 -1.65 -9.84
N LYS A 10 13.23 -1.40 -11.12
CA LYS A 10 12.32 -0.31 -11.51
C LYS A 10 10.90 -0.54 -10.99
N LEU A 11 10.41 -1.78 -11.07
CA LEU A 11 9.09 -2.14 -10.57
C LEU A 11 8.99 -1.92 -9.06
N ASN A 12 9.96 -2.41 -8.28
CA ASN A 12 10.02 -2.20 -6.84
C ASN A 12 10.09 -0.70 -6.48
N ALA A 13 10.80 0.12 -7.26
CA ALA A 13 10.86 1.56 -7.01
C ALA A 13 9.52 2.27 -7.22
N VAL A 14 8.74 1.88 -8.24
CA VAL A 14 7.38 2.42 -8.47
C VAL A 14 6.44 1.93 -7.38
N LEU A 15 6.50 0.64 -7.03
CA LEU A 15 5.62 0.03 -6.03
C LEU A 15 5.91 0.54 -4.62
N ASP A 16 7.16 0.79 -4.22
CA ASP A 16 7.47 1.26 -2.86
C ASP A 16 6.72 2.56 -2.52
N GLN A 17 6.72 3.54 -3.42
CA GLN A 17 5.97 4.78 -3.20
C GLN A 17 4.46 4.57 -3.38
N MET A 18 4.05 3.88 -4.44
CA MET A 18 2.62 3.72 -4.75
C MET A 18 1.87 2.93 -3.67
N ILE A 19 2.51 1.91 -3.07
CA ILE A 19 1.93 1.15 -1.96
C ILE A 19 1.79 2.01 -0.70
N ARG A 20 2.79 2.85 -0.38
CA ARG A 20 2.67 3.79 0.76
C ARG A 20 1.52 4.76 0.54
N ASP A 21 1.48 5.39 -0.63
CA ASP A 21 0.40 6.32 -0.99
C ASP A 21 -0.96 5.61 -0.90
N TRP A 22 -1.05 4.35 -1.35
CA TRP A 22 -2.23 3.52 -1.22
C TRP A 22 -2.61 3.26 0.25
N MET A 23 -1.67 2.86 1.11
CA MET A 23 -1.89 2.66 2.55
C MET A 23 -2.47 3.93 3.21
N CYS A 24 -2.01 5.11 2.77
CA CYS A 24 -2.55 6.37 3.20
C CYS A 24 -3.99 6.58 2.72
N ILE A 25 -4.26 6.33 1.43
CA ILE A 25 -5.59 6.46 0.84
C ILE A 25 -6.61 5.58 1.54
N ILE A 26 -6.25 4.37 2.00
CA ILE A 26 -7.18 3.47 2.68
C ILE A 26 -7.23 3.67 4.20
N ASN A 27 -6.46 4.61 4.75
CA ASN A 27 -6.26 4.78 6.20
C ASN A 27 -5.91 3.45 6.88
N LEU A 28 -4.82 2.81 6.43
CA LEU A 28 -4.39 1.54 6.98
C LEU A 28 -3.74 1.72 8.36
N ASP A 29 -4.48 1.31 9.40
CA ASP A 29 -3.99 1.14 10.75
C ASP A 29 -3.74 -0.35 11.02
N ALA A 30 -2.84 -0.64 11.97
CA ALA A 30 -2.64 -1.99 12.49
C ALA A 30 -2.40 -1.98 14.00
N GLU A 31 -2.94 -3.00 14.66
CA GLU A 31 -2.61 -3.35 16.03
C GLU A 31 -1.63 -4.52 16.04
N PHE A 32 -0.46 -4.31 16.64
CA PHE A 32 0.52 -5.36 16.87
C PHE A 32 0.40 -5.86 18.30
N CYS A 33 -0.14 -7.05 18.51
CA CYS A 33 -0.18 -7.72 19.81
C CYS A 33 1.10 -8.52 20.01
N PHE A 34 1.87 -8.21 21.06
CA PHE A 34 3.16 -8.84 21.33
C PHE A 34 3.01 -10.11 22.16
N THR A 35 3.80 -11.12 21.80
CA THR A 35 3.90 -12.38 22.56
C THR A 35 5.20 -12.44 23.34
N TYR A 36 5.18 -13.11 24.48
CA TYR A 36 6.30 -13.17 25.42
C TYR A 36 6.57 -14.63 25.82
N SER A 37 7.80 -14.92 26.22
CA SER A 37 8.17 -16.25 26.75
C SER A 37 7.73 -16.49 28.19
N ASP A 38 7.42 -15.43 28.92
CA ASP A 38 7.22 -15.45 30.37
C ASP A 38 5.74 -15.74 30.69
N ASP A 39 5.48 -16.47 31.78
CA ASP A 39 4.11 -16.80 32.22
C ASP A 39 3.33 -15.57 32.73
N ASP A 40 4.05 -14.58 33.30
CA ASP A 40 3.52 -13.28 33.75
C ASP A 40 4.41 -12.16 33.19
N PRO A 41 4.23 -11.80 31.89
CA PRO A 41 5.14 -10.91 31.19
C PRO A 41 5.03 -9.47 31.69
N ASN A 42 6.17 -8.79 31.80
CA ASN A 42 6.23 -7.35 32.02
C ASN A 42 6.70 -6.68 30.72
N PRO A 43 5.86 -5.92 30.01
CA PRO A 43 6.19 -5.40 28.68
C PRO A 43 7.40 -4.43 28.69
N TYR A 44 7.73 -3.82 29.83
CA TYR A 44 8.93 -2.98 29.98
C TYR A 44 10.24 -3.77 29.96
N THR A 45 10.24 -5.04 30.38
CA THR A 45 11.48 -5.81 30.63
C THR A 45 11.51 -7.16 29.93
N SER A 46 10.35 -7.78 29.71
CA SER A 46 10.22 -9.11 29.12
C SER A 46 10.64 -9.10 27.65
N MET A 47 11.22 -10.23 27.23
CA MET A 47 11.64 -10.44 25.86
C MET A 47 10.40 -10.72 24.99
N ILE A 48 10.22 -9.91 23.95
CA ILE A 48 9.17 -10.16 22.97
C ILE A 48 9.64 -11.28 22.04
N THR A 49 8.84 -12.33 21.91
CA THR A 49 9.16 -13.54 21.11
C THR A 49 8.48 -13.55 19.74
N GLY A 50 7.46 -12.73 19.55
CA GLY A 50 6.69 -12.67 18.31
C GLY A 50 5.58 -11.63 18.39
N PHE A 51 4.74 -11.58 17.36
CA PHE A 51 3.63 -10.65 17.27
C PHE A 51 2.47 -11.28 16.50
N GLN A 52 1.29 -10.72 16.68
CA GLN A 52 0.12 -10.88 15.81
C GLN A 52 -0.29 -9.49 15.33
N ALA A 53 -0.67 -9.35 14.06
CA ALA A 53 -1.04 -8.09 13.44
C ALA A 53 -2.51 -8.11 12.99
N ASP A 54 -3.34 -7.28 13.61
CA ASP A 54 -4.72 -7.04 13.19
C ASP A 54 -4.80 -5.71 12.43
N VAL A 55 -5.37 -5.73 11.23
CA VAL A 55 -5.42 -4.56 10.33
C VAL A 55 -6.80 -3.91 10.28
N PHE A 56 -6.83 -2.59 10.22
CA PHE A 56 -8.05 -1.79 10.15
C PHE A 56 -7.92 -0.80 8.98
N GLN A 57 -8.87 -0.80 8.05
CA GLN A 57 -8.78 0.02 6.84
C GLN A 57 -10.15 0.27 6.21
N SER A 58 -10.20 1.16 5.21
CA SER A 58 -11.32 1.25 4.28
C SER A 58 -11.21 0.16 3.20
N HIS A 59 -12.20 -0.74 3.15
CA HIS A 59 -12.22 -1.87 2.20
C HIS A 59 -12.66 -1.48 0.78
N ASP A 60 -13.11 -0.24 0.59
CA ASP A 60 -13.58 0.26 -0.71
C ASP A 60 -12.42 0.59 -1.67
N PHE A 61 -11.17 0.25 -1.38
CA PHE A 61 -10.07 0.46 -2.33
C PHE A 61 -8.98 -0.61 -2.26
N GLY A 62 -9.38 -1.85 -2.00
CA GLY A 62 -8.49 -2.99 -1.84
C GLY A 62 -8.40 -3.43 -0.38
N ASN A 63 -7.58 -4.44 -0.14
CA ASN A 63 -7.44 -5.07 1.17
C ASN A 63 -5.97 -5.35 1.47
N CYS A 64 -5.51 -5.03 2.68
CA CYS A 64 -4.20 -5.41 3.19
C CYS A 64 -4.32 -6.51 4.24
N ILE A 65 -3.37 -7.44 4.24
CA ILE A 65 -3.11 -8.37 5.34
C ILE A 65 -1.64 -8.24 5.70
N VAL A 66 -1.33 -8.09 6.99
CA VAL A 66 0.03 -8.19 7.51
C VAL A 66 0.25 -9.61 7.98
N TRP A 67 1.33 -10.27 7.55
CA TRP A 67 1.65 -11.59 8.06
C TRP A 67 2.17 -11.53 9.50
N ASP A 68 1.65 -12.42 10.33
CA ASP A 68 2.13 -12.67 11.69
C ASP A 68 3.47 -13.42 11.73
N GLU A 69 3.93 -13.89 10.57
CA GLU A 69 5.24 -14.53 10.42
C GLU A 69 6.31 -13.48 10.09
N GLY A 70 7.38 -13.45 10.87
CA GLY A 70 8.48 -12.53 10.64
C GLY A 70 9.49 -12.51 11.77
N SER A 71 10.47 -11.61 11.64
CA SER A 71 11.45 -11.36 12.70
C SER A 71 11.18 -10.02 13.36
N LEU A 72 11.13 -9.99 14.68
CA LEU A 72 11.10 -8.76 15.48
C LEU A 72 12.49 -8.49 16.06
N THR A 73 13.03 -7.30 15.82
CA THR A 73 14.23 -6.81 16.51
C THR A 73 13.86 -5.68 17.45
N VAL A 74 14.23 -5.78 18.71
CA VAL A 74 13.98 -4.75 19.73
C VAL A 74 15.29 -4.06 20.11
N ILE A 75 15.26 -2.73 20.16
CA ILE A 75 16.38 -1.90 20.60
C ILE A 75 15.95 -1.07 21.81
N ASN A 76 16.86 -0.93 22.78
CA ASN A 76 16.67 0.01 23.88
C ASN A 76 17.06 1.41 23.40
N LEU A 77 16.28 2.42 23.78
CA LEU A 77 16.53 3.83 23.49
C LEU A 77 17.13 4.50 24.73
N PRO A 78 18.47 4.58 24.85
CA PRO A 78 19.12 4.99 26.10
C PRO A 78 18.85 6.46 26.45
N ASP A 79 18.73 7.31 25.44
CA ASP A 79 18.59 8.76 25.61
C ASP A 79 17.13 9.22 25.78
N HIS A 80 16.17 8.34 25.50
CA HIS A 80 14.74 8.66 25.55
C HIS A 80 13.98 7.91 26.64
N GLY A 81 14.57 6.86 27.23
CA GLY A 81 13.90 5.96 28.15
C GLY A 81 12.79 5.21 27.40
N GLY A 82 13.11 4.03 26.87
CA GLY A 82 12.11 3.23 26.18
C GLY A 82 12.69 2.11 25.33
N ARG A 83 11.81 1.39 24.66
CA ARG A 83 12.14 0.32 23.69
C ARG A 83 11.43 0.58 22.37
N ALA A 84 12.16 0.46 21.28
CA ALA A 84 11.60 0.49 19.92
C ALA A 84 11.81 -0.86 19.23
N GLY A 85 10.93 -1.17 18.29
CA GLY A 85 10.96 -2.42 17.53
C GLY A 85 11.10 -2.18 16.03
N ILE A 86 11.58 -3.19 15.32
CA ILE A 86 11.48 -3.29 13.87
C ILE A 86 10.97 -4.69 13.55
N ILE A 87 9.79 -4.78 12.95
CA ILE A 87 9.29 -6.01 12.35
C ILE A 87 9.84 -6.10 10.93
N SER A 88 10.37 -7.26 10.54
CA SER A 88 10.56 -7.63 9.13
C SER A 88 9.58 -8.76 8.83
N THR A 89 8.58 -8.47 7.98
CA THR A 89 7.46 -9.35 7.64
C THR A 89 7.08 -9.15 6.17
N SER A 90 6.06 -9.86 5.73
CA SER A 90 5.43 -9.65 4.44
C SER A 90 4.00 -9.09 4.62
N ILE A 91 3.55 -8.31 3.65
CA ILE A 91 2.16 -7.86 3.52
C ILE A 91 1.58 -8.43 2.24
N ARG A 92 0.28 -8.73 2.24
CA ARG A 92 -0.47 -9.15 1.06
C ARG A 92 -1.50 -8.10 0.73
N ILE A 93 -1.52 -7.70 -0.53
CA ILE A 93 -2.43 -6.67 -1.01
C ILE A 93 -3.31 -7.26 -2.10
N GLU A 94 -4.62 -7.21 -1.85
CA GLU A 94 -5.65 -7.44 -2.84
C GLU A 94 -6.00 -6.08 -3.44
N PHE A 95 -5.52 -5.83 -4.66
CA PHE A 95 -5.75 -4.56 -5.33
C PHE A 95 -7.21 -4.40 -5.79
N PRO A 96 -7.73 -3.17 -5.88
CA PRO A 96 -9.02 -2.92 -6.52
C PRO A 96 -8.96 -3.33 -8.00
N GLU A 97 -10.11 -3.75 -8.56
CA GLU A 97 -10.22 -4.34 -9.90
C GLU A 97 -9.43 -3.64 -11.02
N PRO A 98 -9.45 -2.30 -11.18
CA PRO A 98 -8.68 -1.65 -12.23
C PRO A 98 -7.17 -1.89 -12.13
N LEU A 99 -6.63 -1.93 -10.91
CA LEU A 99 -5.23 -2.25 -10.69
C LEU A 99 -4.97 -3.75 -10.78
N LYS A 100 -5.89 -4.57 -10.27
CA LYS A 100 -5.80 -6.03 -10.35
C LYS A 100 -5.66 -6.50 -11.80
N THR A 101 -6.47 -5.96 -12.73
CA THR A 101 -6.40 -6.24 -14.17
C THR A 101 -5.00 -5.99 -14.74
N ILE A 102 -4.33 -4.92 -14.31
CA ILE A 102 -2.96 -4.61 -14.74
C ILE A 102 -1.98 -5.68 -14.26
N PHE A 103 -2.05 -6.06 -12.98
CA PHE A 103 -1.19 -7.12 -12.44
C PHE A 103 -1.45 -8.45 -13.16
N GLU A 104 -2.71 -8.84 -13.36
CA GLU A 104 -3.08 -10.08 -14.05
C GLU A 104 -2.62 -10.12 -15.51
N LYS A 105 -2.66 -8.98 -16.21
CA LYS A 105 -2.15 -8.84 -17.58
C LYS A 105 -0.64 -9.11 -17.67
N HIS A 106 0.12 -8.72 -16.64
CA HIS A 106 1.58 -8.86 -16.60
C HIS A 106 2.06 -10.11 -15.84
N ALA A 107 1.16 -10.86 -15.21
CA ALA A 107 1.49 -12.12 -14.57
C ALA A 107 1.97 -13.16 -15.60
N SER A 108 3.03 -13.89 -15.27
CA SER A 108 3.56 -14.95 -16.14
C SER A 108 2.66 -16.20 -16.11
N LYS A 109 1.61 -16.19 -16.93
CA LYS A 109 0.61 -17.29 -17.05
C LYS A 109 1.20 -18.62 -17.54
N GLU A 110 2.38 -18.59 -18.15
CA GLU A 110 3.08 -19.82 -18.60
C GLU A 110 3.65 -20.65 -17.45
N ILE A 111 3.85 -20.04 -16.28
CA ILE A 111 4.49 -20.68 -15.12
C ILE A 111 3.49 -20.90 -13.97
N PHE A 112 2.48 -20.05 -13.85
CA PHE A 112 1.51 -20.10 -12.77
C PHE A 112 0.08 -20.16 -13.32
N ASP A 113 -0.63 -21.22 -12.97
CA ASP A 113 -2.03 -21.47 -13.36
C ASP A 113 -3.01 -20.89 -12.33
N HIS A 114 -2.59 -19.86 -11.59
CA HIS A 114 -3.36 -19.26 -10.48
C HIS A 114 -3.72 -17.82 -10.81
N SER A 115 -4.95 -17.42 -10.48
CA SER A 115 -5.36 -16.02 -10.46
C SER A 115 -4.45 -15.26 -9.50
N CYS A 116 -4.07 -14.04 -9.89
CA CYS A 116 -3.27 -13.17 -9.04
C CYS A 116 -4.19 -12.50 -8.02
N ASP A 117 -4.72 -13.28 -7.08
CA ASP A 117 -5.72 -12.81 -6.11
C ASP A 117 -5.13 -11.74 -5.17
N TYR A 118 -3.82 -11.82 -4.91
CA TYR A 118 -3.06 -10.83 -4.15
C TYR A 118 -1.64 -10.67 -4.70
N VAL A 119 -0.99 -9.58 -4.31
CA VAL A 119 0.45 -9.37 -4.48
C VAL A 119 1.10 -9.31 -3.11
N GLU A 120 2.15 -10.11 -2.91
CA GLU A 120 2.91 -10.18 -1.68
C GLU A 120 4.13 -9.26 -1.75
N PHE A 121 4.38 -8.55 -0.65
CA PHE A 121 5.51 -7.64 -0.50
C PHE A 121 6.24 -7.91 0.80
N ASP A 122 7.56 -8.03 0.74
CA ASP A 122 8.40 -7.97 1.93
C ASP A 122 8.58 -6.50 2.35
N CYS A 123 8.48 -6.24 3.64
CA CYS A 123 8.64 -4.90 4.19
C CYS A 123 9.24 -4.92 5.60
N LYS A 124 9.54 -3.72 6.11
CA LYS A 124 9.88 -3.49 7.50
C LYS A 124 8.89 -2.52 8.11
N ILE A 125 8.50 -2.74 9.36
CA ILE A 125 7.58 -1.86 10.09
C ILE A 125 8.32 -1.38 11.34
N ASP A 126 8.52 -0.07 11.41
CA ASP A 126 9.16 0.57 12.56
C ASP A 126 8.12 0.75 13.67
N LEU A 127 8.39 0.22 14.85
CA LEU A 127 7.54 0.30 16.03
C LEU A 127 8.14 1.31 17.01
N PRO A 128 7.55 2.50 17.17
CA PRO A 128 8.15 3.56 18.00
C PRO A 128 8.20 3.22 19.50
N ASP A 129 7.28 2.38 19.97
CA ASP A 129 7.14 1.99 21.37
C ASP A 129 6.65 0.54 21.46
N VAL A 130 7.45 -0.32 22.11
CA VAL A 130 7.11 -1.73 22.37
C VAL A 130 7.08 -2.06 23.87
N GLU A 131 6.88 -1.06 24.72
CA GLU A 131 6.76 -1.21 26.19
C GLU A 131 5.32 -1.48 26.64
N HIS A 132 4.45 -1.83 25.70
CA HIS A 132 3.04 -2.18 25.91
C HIS A 132 2.79 -3.61 25.44
N TYR A 133 1.64 -4.20 25.82
CA TYR A 133 1.25 -5.52 25.32
C TYR A 133 0.83 -5.49 23.85
N SER A 134 0.27 -4.36 23.40
CA SER A 134 -0.02 -4.11 22.00
C SER A 134 0.30 -2.68 21.61
N LEU A 135 0.48 -2.44 20.31
CA LEU A 135 0.65 -1.12 19.72
C LEU A 135 -0.30 -0.95 18.55
N MET A 136 -1.27 -0.05 18.69
CA MET A 136 -2.08 0.45 17.57
C MET A 136 -1.36 1.61 16.89
N MET A 137 -1.21 1.55 15.57
CA MET A 137 -0.55 2.60 14.82
C MET A 137 -1.00 2.71 13.37
N TYR A 138 -0.85 3.91 12.83
CA TYR A 138 -1.02 4.19 11.41
C TYR A 138 0.21 3.75 10.61
N LEU A 139 0.00 2.87 9.62
CA LEU A 139 1.10 2.17 8.95
C LEU A 139 1.83 2.99 7.88
N HIS A 140 1.18 3.98 7.25
CA HIS A 140 1.76 4.74 6.13
C HIS A 140 3.15 5.31 6.44
N GLY A 141 3.32 5.87 7.64
CA GLY A 141 4.58 6.48 8.09
C GLY A 141 5.61 5.49 8.65
N ALA A 142 5.21 4.25 8.93
CA ALA A 142 6.01 3.27 9.67
C ALA A 142 6.54 2.12 8.80
N VAL A 143 5.85 1.80 7.70
CA VAL A 143 6.29 0.77 6.77
C VAL A 143 7.46 1.30 5.94
N ARG A 144 8.47 0.47 5.65
CA ARG A 144 9.55 0.82 4.73
C ARG A 144 10.20 -0.34 4.02
N GLY A 145 10.87 -0.01 2.92
CA GLY A 145 11.60 -0.97 2.11
C GLY A 145 10.69 -1.99 1.47
N ILE A 146 9.54 -1.55 0.96
CA ILE A 146 8.53 -2.40 0.34
C ILE A 146 9.09 -2.94 -0.96
N ARG A 147 9.11 -4.27 -1.10
CA ARG A 147 9.61 -4.96 -2.29
C ARG A 147 8.75 -6.17 -2.54
N LEU A 148 8.60 -6.57 -3.80
CA LEU A 148 7.93 -7.81 -4.13
C LEU A 148 8.55 -8.97 -3.34
N GLY A 149 7.72 -9.76 -2.68
CA GLY A 149 8.14 -11.02 -2.05
C GLY A 149 8.61 -12.02 -3.10
N ALA A 150 9.31 -13.08 -2.66
CA ALA A 150 9.92 -14.04 -3.59
C ALA A 150 8.92 -14.66 -4.59
N PHE A 151 7.70 -14.92 -4.14
CA PHE A 151 6.62 -15.43 -4.99
C PHE A 151 6.21 -14.39 -6.05
N SER A 152 5.76 -13.21 -5.62
CA SER A 152 5.29 -12.16 -6.54
C SER A 152 6.39 -11.66 -7.47
N GLU A 153 7.64 -11.56 -7.01
CA GLU A 153 8.76 -11.24 -7.90
C GLU A 153 8.86 -12.29 -9.02
N THR A 154 8.76 -13.58 -8.69
CA THR A 154 8.84 -14.65 -9.69
C THR A 154 7.70 -14.58 -10.70
N VAL A 155 6.48 -14.26 -10.25
CA VAL A 155 5.30 -14.08 -11.12
C VAL A 155 5.51 -12.95 -12.14
N PHE A 156 6.09 -11.82 -11.71
CA PHE A 156 6.23 -10.63 -12.55
C PHE A 156 7.60 -10.45 -13.21
N ARG A 157 8.62 -11.22 -12.85
CA ARG A 157 10.03 -11.00 -13.26
C ARG A 157 10.20 -10.81 -14.76
N THR A 158 9.48 -11.59 -15.57
CA THR A 158 9.56 -11.54 -17.04
C THR A 158 9.02 -10.22 -17.60
N ASN A 159 7.93 -9.70 -17.01
CA ASN A 159 7.21 -8.51 -17.48
C ASN A 159 7.43 -7.27 -16.59
N ALA A 160 8.35 -7.33 -15.64
CA ALA A 160 8.48 -6.32 -14.58
C ALA A 160 8.68 -4.89 -15.11
N ALA A 161 9.45 -4.74 -16.20
CA ALA A 161 9.66 -3.43 -16.82
C ALA A 161 8.38 -2.87 -17.46
N ALA A 162 7.59 -3.72 -18.12
CA ALA A 162 6.33 -3.32 -18.75
C ALA A 162 5.27 -2.96 -17.70
N LEU A 163 5.16 -3.79 -16.64
CA LEU A 163 4.30 -3.50 -15.49
C LEU A 163 4.69 -2.17 -14.82
N ALA A 164 5.99 -1.92 -14.61
CA ALA A 164 6.46 -0.67 -14.04
C ALA A 164 6.06 0.55 -14.90
N THR A 165 6.15 0.44 -16.23
CA THR A 165 5.74 1.52 -17.14
C THR A 165 4.23 1.76 -17.10
N GLU A 166 3.42 0.70 -17.01
CA GLU A 166 1.96 0.86 -16.95
C GLU A 166 1.51 1.49 -15.61
N LEU A 167 2.12 1.07 -14.49
CA LEU A 167 1.84 1.65 -13.16
C LEU A 167 2.24 3.12 -13.04
N GLN A 168 3.21 3.61 -13.82
CA GLN A 168 3.63 5.03 -13.80
C GLN A 168 2.51 6.00 -14.17
N ILE A 169 1.48 5.55 -14.90
CA ILE A 169 0.33 6.39 -15.26
C ILE A 169 -0.54 6.68 -14.02
N TYR A 170 -0.57 5.74 -13.07
CA TYR A 170 -1.39 5.80 -11.86
C TYR A 170 -0.65 6.47 -10.69
N ALA A 171 0.67 6.28 -10.59
CA ALA A 171 1.46 6.75 -9.46
C ALA A 171 1.25 8.24 -9.09
N PRO A 172 1.17 9.20 -10.03
CA PRO A 172 0.90 10.59 -9.68
C PRO A 172 -0.47 10.81 -9.03
N TRP A 173 -1.50 10.06 -9.45
CA TRP A 173 -2.83 10.14 -8.86
C TRP A 173 -2.88 9.56 -7.45
N PHE A 174 -2.12 8.50 -7.20
CA PHE A 174 -1.99 7.90 -5.86
C PHE A 174 -1.28 8.88 -4.93
N HIS A 175 -0.16 9.44 -5.36
CA HIS A 175 0.56 10.44 -4.58
C HIS A 175 -0.31 11.66 -4.25
N TYR A 176 -1.06 12.14 -5.23
CA TYR A 176 -1.99 13.26 -5.03
C TYR A 176 -3.13 12.87 -4.07
N GLY A 177 -3.73 11.69 -4.26
CA GLY A 177 -4.77 11.15 -3.39
C GLY A 177 -4.32 11.01 -1.94
N ALA A 178 -3.13 10.48 -1.70
CA ALA A 178 -2.52 10.36 -0.38
C ALA A 178 -2.35 11.73 0.30
N SER A 179 -1.84 12.73 -0.44
CA SER A 179 -1.67 14.08 0.13
C SER A 179 -2.98 14.75 0.55
N ILE A 180 -4.10 14.37 -0.08
CA ILE A 180 -5.45 14.81 0.29
C ILE A 180 -6.01 13.95 1.44
N ALA A 181 -5.82 12.63 1.40
CA ALA A 181 -6.34 11.68 2.39
C ALA A 181 -5.84 12.01 3.81
N ASP A 182 -4.56 12.34 3.93
CA ASP A 182 -3.91 12.70 5.21
C ASP A 182 -4.53 13.93 5.90
N GLN A 183 -5.35 14.70 5.17
CA GLN A 183 -6.02 15.91 5.68
C GLN A 183 -7.48 15.65 6.09
N PHE A 184 -8.01 14.43 5.90
CA PHE A 184 -9.42 14.15 6.11
C PHE A 184 -9.69 13.47 7.47
N GLU A 185 -10.22 14.25 8.41
CA GLU A 185 -10.89 13.71 9.60
C GLU A 185 -12.34 13.22 9.29
N ASP A 186 -12.93 13.69 8.19
CA ASP A 186 -14.31 13.38 7.79
C ASP A 186 -14.38 12.10 6.93
N LYS A 187 -15.03 11.06 7.47
CA LYS A 187 -15.25 9.77 6.81
C LYS A 187 -15.98 9.88 5.46
N ASN A 188 -16.91 10.81 5.29
CA ASN A 188 -17.63 10.98 4.03
C ASN A 188 -16.72 11.56 2.94
N ARG A 189 -15.83 12.50 3.31
CA ARG A 189 -14.84 13.06 2.38
C ARG A 189 -13.83 12.00 1.95
N HIS A 190 -13.42 11.15 2.89
CA HIS A 190 -12.54 10.01 2.62
C HIS A 190 -13.19 8.97 1.69
N ALA A 191 -14.43 8.57 1.96
CA ALA A 191 -15.19 7.68 1.07
C ALA A 191 -15.36 8.27 -0.34
N LEU A 192 -15.62 9.58 -0.44
CA LEU A 192 -15.74 10.26 -1.74
C LEU A 192 -14.40 10.29 -2.50
N LEU A 193 -13.28 10.50 -1.80
CA LEU A 193 -11.94 10.40 -2.40
C LEU A 193 -11.70 9.03 -3.01
N ILE A 194 -11.99 7.96 -2.26
CA ILE A 194 -11.87 6.58 -2.73
C ILE A 194 -12.74 6.36 -3.97
N LYS A 195 -14.01 6.80 -3.95
CA LYS A 195 -14.91 6.71 -5.12
C LYS A 195 -14.30 7.41 -6.35
N HIS A 196 -13.75 8.61 -6.16
CA HIS A 196 -13.15 9.37 -7.26
C HIS A 196 -11.86 8.73 -7.79
N LEU A 197 -11.01 8.18 -6.92
CA LEU A 197 -9.81 7.45 -7.32
C LEU A 197 -10.16 6.17 -8.10
N ARG A 198 -11.20 5.44 -7.70
CA ARG A 198 -11.72 4.30 -8.47
C ARG A 198 -12.11 4.72 -9.89
N ALA A 199 -12.93 5.76 -10.03
CA ALA A 199 -13.35 6.25 -11.35
C ALA A 199 -12.15 6.68 -12.22
N ILE A 200 -11.13 7.31 -11.62
CA ILE A 200 -9.88 7.65 -12.32
C ILE A 200 -9.16 6.38 -12.78
N CYS A 201 -9.01 5.38 -11.91
CA CYS A 201 -8.33 4.13 -12.26
C CYS A 201 -9.07 3.38 -13.37
N GLU A 202 -10.41 3.27 -13.28
CA GLU A 202 -11.26 2.64 -14.30
C GLU A 202 -11.13 3.35 -15.65
N TYR A 203 -11.18 4.69 -15.65
CA TYR A 203 -11.05 5.45 -16.89
C TYR A 203 -9.68 5.27 -17.55
N LEU A 204 -8.61 5.21 -16.76
CA LEU A 204 -7.25 4.94 -17.26
C LEU A 204 -7.12 3.51 -17.80
N ASP A 205 -7.72 2.52 -17.13
CA ASP A 205 -7.72 1.11 -17.55
C ASP A 205 -8.42 0.92 -18.91
N HIS A 206 -9.48 1.69 -19.18
CA HIS A 206 -10.16 1.74 -20.48
C HIS A 206 -9.39 2.52 -21.57
N GLY A 207 -8.13 2.87 -21.33
CA GLY A 207 -7.28 3.63 -22.26
C GLY A 207 -7.60 5.13 -22.30
N GLY A 208 -8.35 5.63 -21.32
CA GLY A 208 -8.66 7.05 -21.21
C GLY A 208 -7.43 7.87 -20.85
N GLU A 209 -7.31 9.05 -21.46
CA GLU A 209 -6.21 9.98 -21.15
C GLU A 209 -6.68 11.13 -20.25
N LEU A 210 -5.98 11.31 -19.13
CA LEU A 210 -6.10 12.45 -18.22
C LEU A 210 -4.76 13.20 -18.17
N ASN A 211 -4.79 14.50 -18.44
CA ASN A 211 -3.62 15.34 -18.25
C ASN A 211 -3.48 15.66 -16.76
N PHE A 212 -2.65 14.89 -16.05
CA PHE A 212 -2.44 15.03 -14.60
C PHE A 212 -2.10 16.48 -14.22
N THR A 213 -1.05 17.06 -14.82
CA THR A 213 -0.59 18.42 -14.49
C THR A 213 -1.68 19.48 -14.63
N LYS A 214 -2.52 19.40 -15.66
CA LYS A 214 -3.61 20.37 -15.86
C LYS A 214 -4.76 20.15 -14.88
N LEU A 215 -5.06 18.90 -14.55
CA LEU A 215 -6.20 18.54 -13.71
C LEU A 215 -5.91 18.74 -12.23
N THR A 216 -4.69 18.48 -11.75
CA THR A 216 -4.34 18.68 -10.35
C THR A 216 -4.47 20.13 -9.92
N SER A 217 -4.07 21.10 -10.76
CA SER A 217 -4.29 22.51 -10.44
C SER A 217 -5.77 22.88 -10.23
N LEU A 218 -6.69 22.23 -10.95
CA LEU A 218 -8.12 22.42 -10.72
C LEU A 218 -8.59 21.68 -9.47
N CYS A 219 -8.05 20.49 -9.21
CA CYS A 219 -8.35 19.71 -8.02
C CYS A 219 -7.88 20.42 -6.74
N ASP A 220 -6.74 21.10 -6.79
CA ASP A 220 -6.20 21.90 -5.68
C ASP A 220 -7.16 23.03 -5.31
N VAL A 221 -7.62 23.78 -6.31
CA VAL A 221 -8.61 24.85 -6.12
C VAL A 221 -9.94 24.29 -5.58
N ALA A 222 -10.33 23.09 -6.01
CA ALA A 222 -11.56 22.43 -5.57
C ALA A 222 -11.41 21.69 -4.22
N GLY A 223 -10.19 21.51 -3.70
CA GLY A 223 -9.88 20.66 -2.55
C GLY A 223 -10.37 19.21 -2.70
N SER A 224 -10.48 18.70 -3.94
CA SER A 224 -11.02 17.38 -4.23
C SER A 224 -10.72 16.92 -5.67
N LEU A 225 -10.87 15.61 -5.92
CA LEU A 225 -10.76 15.01 -7.26
C LEU A 225 -11.96 15.27 -8.19
N GLN A 226 -12.96 16.04 -7.75
CA GLN A 226 -14.18 16.31 -8.52
C GLN A 226 -13.91 16.83 -9.95
N PRO A 227 -12.92 17.71 -10.20
CA PRO A 227 -12.62 18.17 -11.55
C PRO A 227 -12.19 17.06 -12.50
N ALA A 228 -11.39 16.10 -12.04
CA ALA A 228 -10.99 14.94 -12.84
C ALA A 228 -12.21 14.06 -13.17
N VAL A 229 -13.03 13.76 -12.17
CA VAL A 229 -14.27 12.98 -12.33
C VAL A 229 -15.27 13.68 -13.26
N SER A 230 -15.36 14.99 -13.21
CA SER A 230 -16.22 15.78 -14.12
C SER A 230 -15.77 15.69 -15.57
N VAL A 231 -14.47 15.51 -15.82
CA VAL A 231 -13.95 15.26 -17.17
C VAL A 231 -14.26 13.82 -17.61
N ILE A 232 -14.09 12.85 -16.71
CA ILE A 232 -14.45 11.45 -16.97
C ILE A 232 -15.93 11.34 -17.32
N GLN A 233 -16.82 11.93 -16.51
CA GLN A 233 -18.27 11.90 -16.73
C GLN A 233 -18.68 12.49 -18.09
N LYS A 234 -17.94 13.48 -18.61
CA LYS A 234 -18.19 14.05 -19.94
C LYS A 234 -17.73 13.15 -21.08
N LYS A 235 -16.69 12.35 -20.87
CA LYS A 235 -16.06 11.50 -21.90
C LYS A 235 -16.60 10.07 -21.89
N MET A 236 -16.88 9.54 -20.72
CA MET A 236 -17.30 8.15 -20.47
C MET A 236 -18.28 8.15 -19.27
N PRO A 237 -19.54 8.63 -19.48
CA PRO A 237 -20.51 8.81 -18.40
C PRO A 237 -20.83 7.55 -17.58
N GLU A 238 -20.73 6.38 -18.22
CA GLU A 238 -20.99 5.06 -17.64
C GLU A 238 -20.06 4.68 -16.49
N LEU A 239 -18.88 5.30 -16.39
CA LEU A 239 -17.90 5.03 -15.33
C LEU A 239 -18.14 5.84 -14.04
N VAL A 240 -19.12 6.75 -14.00
CA VAL A 240 -19.30 7.70 -12.89
C VAL A 240 -20.67 7.52 -12.20
N VAL A 241 -21.40 6.45 -12.54
CA VAL A 241 -22.74 6.15 -12.01
C VAL A 241 -22.67 5.73 -10.54
#